data_AF-A0A960DB77-F1
#
_entry.id   AF-A0A960DB77-F1
#
_cell.length_a   1.000
_cell.length_b   1.000
_cell.length_c   1.000
_cell.angle_alpha   90.00
_cell.angle_beta   90.00
_cell.angle_gamma   90.00
#
_symmetry.space_group_name_H-M   'P 1'
#
loop_
_entity.id
_entity.type
_entity.pdbx_description
1 polymer ?
#
loop_
_entity_poly.entity_id
_entity_poly.type
_entity_poly.pdbx_seq_one_letter_code
_entity_poly.pdbx_strand_id
1 'polypeptide(L)'
;MGHYRSNVRDLEFNLFEMLALEKVFATGTFGDLDGESVRQMLDEAAKLAEGPLAEAFADTDRQPPTFDPAAHSVSIPAPFKKAFGAWHDGEWFRVGMAEDIGGVPAPAMVEWAINEFALGAQPAAFIYSAGPKMADILYAVGNEQQQHWASLMIERDWCATMVLTEPDAG
;
A
#
# COMPACT_ATOMS: atom_id res chain seq x y z
N MET A 1 -12.51 17.25 -8.38
CA MET A 1 -12.27 17.27 -6.93
C MET A 1 -13.27 16.30 -6.32
N GLY A 2 -12.78 15.17 -5.80
CA GLY A 2 -13.60 14.06 -5.27
C GLY A 2 -13.97 14.23 -3.79
N HIS A 3 -14.37 13.14 -3.15
CA HIS A 3 -14.70 13.12 -1.71
C HIS A 3 -13.44 13.25 -0.82
N TYR A 4 -12.32 12.69 -1.25
CA TYR A 4 -11.08 12.68 -0.49
C TYR A 4 -10.34 14.01 -0.63
N ARG A 5 -9.77 14.47 0.49
CA ARG A 5 -8.93 15.67 0.58
C ARG A 5 -7.72 15.32 1.43
N SER A 6 -6.55 15.27 0.82
CA SER A 6 -5.30 14.99 1.52
C SER A 6 -4.87 16.18 2.39
N ASN A 7 -3.98 15.92 3.35
CA ASN A 7 -3.32 16.95 4.13
C ASN A 7 -1.79 16.75 4.11
N VAL A 8 -1.21 16.81 2.90
CA VAL A 8 0.23 16.67 2.66
C VAL A 8 1.04 17.61 3.55
N ARG A 9 0.57 18.84 3.77
CA ARG A 9 1.27 19.83 4.60
C ARG A 9 1.48 19.37 6.04
N ASP A 10 0.50 18.70 6.64
CA ASP A 10 0.60 18.21 8.01
C ASP A 10 1.49 16.96 8.09
N LEU A 11 1.48 16.11 7.06
CA LEU A 11 2.45 15.02 6.94
C LEU A 11 3.88 15.58 6.86
N GLU A 12 4.13 16.58 6.01
CA GLU A 12 5.44 17.23 5.92
C GLU A 12 5.86 17.88 7.25
N PHE A 13 4.93 18.54 7.95
CA PHE A 13 5.20 19.10 9.28
C PHE A 13 5.66 18.01 10.25
N ASN A 14 4.90 16.92 10.36
CA ASN A 14 5.23 15.84 11.29
C ASN A 14 6.54 15.16 10.92
N LEU A 15 6.74 14.81 9.64
CA LEU A 15 7.94 14.11 9.20
C LEU A 15 9.20 14.96 9.35
N PHE A 16 9.18 16.20 8.85
CA PHE A 16 10.40 17.01 8.74
C PHE A 16 10.63 17.94 9.94
N GLU A 17 9.58 18.58 10.44
CA GLU A 17 9.71 19.61 11.48
C GLU A 17 9.64 19.01 12.89
N MET A 18 8.75 18.03 13.12
CA MET A 18 8.53 17.44 14.45
C MET A 18 9.40 16.21 14.69
N LEU A 19 9.38 15.23 13.78
CA LEU A 19 10.11 13.95 13.92
C LEU A 19 11.55 14.02 13.36
N ALA A 20 11.89 15.10 12.67
CA ALA A 20 13.23 15.36 12.13
C ALA A 20 13.76 14.22 11.24
N LEU A 21 12.94 13.78 10.27
CA LEU A 21 13.24 12.68 9.32
C LEU A 21 14.63 12.80 8.66
N GLU A 22 15.11 14.01 8.38
CA GLU A 22 16.44 14.22 7.78
C GLU A 22 17.59 13.67 8.66
N LYS A 23 17.43 13.66 9.99
CA LYS A 23 18.41 13.05 10.90
C LYS A 23 18.43 11.52 10.77
N VAL A 24 17.30 10.91 10.40
CA VAL A 24 17.20 9.47 10.14
C VAL A 24 17.92 9.15 8.83
N PHE A 25 17.76 9.95 7.78
CA PHE A 25 18.50 9.74 6.53
C PHE A 25 20.01 9.94 6.69
N ALA A 26 20.43 10.87 7.54
CA ALA A 26 21.85 11.08 7.85
C ALA A 26 22.57 9.87 8.46
N THR A 27 21.85 8.82 8.92
CA THR A 27 22.47 7.58 9.38
C THR A 27 22.94 6.67 8.24
N GLY A 28 22.47 6.91 7.02
CA GLY A 28 22.75 6.07 5.85
C GLY A 28 22.01 4.73 5.83
N THR A 29 21.04 4.52 6.73
CA THR A 29 20.31 3.24 6.84
C THR A 29 19.37 2.97 5.67
N PHE A 30 18.87 4.02 5.00
CA PHE A 30 17.84 3.93 3.97
C PHE A 30 18.36 4.26 2.57
N GLY A 31 19.63 3.91 2.31
CA GLY A 31 20.27 4.09 1.00
C GLY A 31 20.25 5.55 0.55
N ASP A 32 19.85 5.76 -0.70
CA ASP A 32 19.82 7.07 -1.37
C ASP A 32 18.50 7.84 -1.16
N LEU A 33 17.57 7.33 -0.32
CA LEU A 33 16.32 8.03 -0.04
C LEU A 33 16.58 9.32 0.76
N ASP A 34 16.11 10.45 0.23
CA ASP A 34 16.26 11.76 0.86
C ASP A 34 14.93 12.50 1.08
N GLY A 35 15.02 13.62 1.79
CA GLY A 35 13.84 14.40 2.15
C GLY A 35 13.14 15.06 0.96
N GLU A 36 13.85 15.38 -0.12
CA GLU A 36 13.22 15.93 -1.33
C GLU A 36 12.41 14.85 -2.05
N SER A 37 12.99 13.66 -2.21
CA SER A 37 12.33 12.47 -2.77
C SER A 37 11.07 12.14 -1.99
N VAL A 38 11.11 12.13 -0.65
CA VAL A 38 9.91 11.88 0.17
C VAL A 38 8.82 12.92 -0.07
N ARG A 39 9.15 14.22 -0.16
CA ARG A 39 8.13 15.26 -0.45
C ARG A 39 7.48 15.04 -1.82
N GLN A 40 8.27 14.70 -2.84
CA GLN A 40 7.75 14.37 -4.17
C GLN A 40 6.85 13.13 -4.14
N MET A 41 7.26 12.07 -3.43
CA MET A 41 6.45 10.86 -3.26
C MET A 41 5.10 11.18 -2.59
N LEU A 42 5.08 12.02 -1.56
CA LEU A 42 3.84 12.43 -0.90
C LEU A 42 2.91 13.20 -1.83
N ASP A 43 3.44 14.16 -2.60
CA ASP A 43 2.67 14.96 -3.56
C ASP A 43 2.06 14.08 -4.68
N GLU A 44 2.86 13.18 -5.27
CA GLU A 44 2.40 12.29 -6.33
C GLU A 44 1.39 11.24 -5.82
N ALA A 45 1.65 10.62 -4.66
CA ALA A 45 0.70 9.70 -4.04
C ALA A 45 -0.62 10.38 -3.68
N ALA A 46 -0.57 11.62 -3.16
CA ALA A 46 -1.76 12.41 -2.84
C ALA A 46 -2.58 12.74 -4.11
N LYS A 47 -1.94 13.14 -5.21
CA LYS A 47 -2.64 13.39 -6.49
C LYS A 47 -3.35 12.15 -7.02
N LEU A 48 -2.69 11.00 -6.94
CA LEU A 48 -3.27 9.72 -7.37
C LEU A 48 -4.45 9.31 -6.49
N ALA A 49 -4.32 9.52 -5.17
CA ALA A 49 -5.36 9.25 -4.20
C ALA A 49 -6.60 10.15 -4.39
N GLU A 50 -6.41 11.47 -4.54
CA GLU A 50 -7.49 12.44 -4.75
C GLU A 50 -8.16 12.33 -6.14
N GLY A 51 -7.43 11.76 -7.11
CA GLY A 51 -7.87 11.56 -8.48
C GLY A 51 -8.43 10.16 -8.71
N PRO A 52 -7.74 9.30 -9.50
CA PRO A 52 -8.28 8.01 -9.93
C PRO A 52 -8.70 7.06 -8.81
N LEU A 53 -8.02 7.07 -7.66
CA LEU A 53 -8.32 6.12 -6.58
C LEU A 53 -9.65 6.45 -5.88
N ALA A 54 -9.85 7.73 -5.51
CA ALA A 54 -11.06 8.20 -4.86
C ALA A 54 -12.29 8.22 -5.79
N GLU A 55 -12.12 8.25 -7.11
CA GLU A 55 -13.21 8.37 -8.08
C GLU A 55 -14.27 7.26 -7.89
N ALA A 56 -13.83 6.03 -7.63
CA ALA A 56 -14.71 4.87 -7.48
C ALA A 56 -15.23 4.65 -6.05
N PHE A 57 -14.96 5.53 -5.08
CA PHE A 57 -15.31 5.32 -3.68
C PHE A 57 -16.81 5.06 -3.46
N ALA A 58 -17.65 5.99 -3.90
CA ALA A 58 -19.10 5.85 -3.77
C ALA A 58 -19.65 4.68 -4.60
N ASP A 59 -19.12 4.46 -5.79
CA ASP A 59 -19.57 3.38 -6.67
C ASP A 59 -19.24 1.99 -6.10
N THR A 60 -18.10 1.85 -5.41
CA THR A 60 -17.69 0.60 -4.76
C THR A 60 -18.67 0.20 -3.66
N ASP A 61 -19.20 1.16 -2.91
CA ASP A 61 -20.25 0.93 -1.90
C ASP A 61 -21.62 0.63 -2.54
N ARG A 62 -22.01 1.41 -3.56
CA ARG A 62 -23.32 1.27 -4.21
C ARG A 62 -23.46 0.05 -5.11
N GLN A 63 -22.33 -0.50 -5.54
CA GLN A 63 -22.26 -1.73 -6.33
C GLN A 63 -21.36 -2.70 -5.55
N PRO A 64 -21.84 -3.37 -4.51
CA PRO A 64 -20.99 -4.25 -3.71
C PRO A 64 -20.59 -5.52 -4.49
N PRO A 65 -19.54 -6.24 -4.03
CA PRO A 65 -19.17 -7.54 -4.58
C PRO A 65 -20.30 -8.56 -4.53
N THR A 66 -20.33 -9.48 -5.50
CA THR A 66 -21.29 -10.58 -5.54
C THR A 66 -20.58 -11.92 -5.49
N PHE A 67 -21.08 -12.86 -4.69
CA PHE A 67 -20.53 -14.21 -4.58
C PHE A 67 -21.28 -15.21 -5.46
N ASP A 68 -20.54 -15.99 -6.25
CA ASP A 68 -21.05 -17.16 -6.97
C ASP A 68 -20.75 -18.43 -6.16
N PRO A 69 -21.79 -19.10 -5.61
CA PRO A 69 -21.61 -20.30 -4.80
C PRO A 69 -21.22 -21.55 -5.61
N ALA A 70 -21.52 -21.60 -6.91
CA ALA A 70 -21.16 -22.73 -7.75
C ALA A 70 -19.69 -22.68 -8.17
N ALA A 71 -19.19 -21.47 -8.43
CA ALA A 71 -17.78 -21.25 -8.80
C ALA A 71 -16.87 -20.96 -7.60
N HIS A 72 -17.42 -20.74 -6.40
CA HIS A 72 -16.69 -20.27 -5.22
C HIS A 72 -15.85 -19.01 -5.48
N SER A 73 -16.41 -18.06 -6.22
CA SER A 73 -15.70 -16.83 -6.63
C SER A 73 -16.50 -15.57 -6.32
N VAL A 74 -15.79 -14.46 -6.17
CA VAL A 74 -16.37 -13.15 -5.93
C VAL A 74 -16.13 -12.25 -7.14
N SER A 75 -17.19 -11.62 -7.64
CA SER A 75 -17.09 -10.59 -8.67
C SER A 75 -16.94 -9.22 -8.03
N ILE A 76 -15.87 -8.52 -8.39
CA ILE A 76 -15.58 -7.15 -7.98
C ILE A 76 -15.99 -6.17 -9.10
N PRO A 77 -16.64 -5.04 -8.78
CA PRO A 77 -17.07 -4.05 -9.76
C PRO A 77 -15.93 -3.49 -10.60
N ALA A 78 -16.21 -3.20 -11.87
CA ALA A 78 -15.22 -2.61 -12.78
C ALA A 78 -14.67 -1.25 -12.31
N PRO A 79 -15.47 -0.32 -11.74
CA PRO A 79 -14.94 0.94 -11.21
C PRO A 79 -13.87 0.73 -10.13
N PHE A 80 -14.12 -0.17 -9.17
CA PHE A 80 -13.14 -0.50 -8.14
C PHE A 80 -11.86 -1.09 -8.73
N LYS A 81 -11.97 -2.05 -9.66
CA LYS A 81 -10.79 -2.64 -10.32
C LYS A 81 -9.93 -1.58 -11.03
N LYS A 82 -10.57 -0.61 -11.69
CA LYS A 82 -9.87 0.50 -12.35
C LYS A 82 -9.14 1.39 -11.32
N ALA A 83 -9.81 1.74 -10.23
CA ALA A 83 -9.22 2.55 -9.16
C ALA A 83 -8.06 1.83 -8.46
N PHE A 84 -8.23 0.55 -8.12
CA PHE A 84 -7.18 -0.30 -7.57
C PHE A 84 -5.99 -0.42 -8.51
N GLY A 85 -6.23 -0.70 -9.80
CA GLY A 85 -5.18 -0.78 -10.80
C GLY A 85 -4.36 0.51 -10.90
N ALA A 86 -5.02 1.67 -10.94
CA ALA A 86 -4.33 2.96 -10.98
C ALA A 86 -3.41 3.19 -9.77
N TRP A 87 -3.84 2.79 -8.57
CA TRP A 87 -2.99 2.86 -7.37
C TRP A 87 -1.85 1.83 -7.39
N HIS A 88 -2.16 0.60 -7.78
CA HIS A 88 -1.20 -0.51 -7.85
C HIS A 88 -0.09 -0.24 -8.87
N ASP A 89 -0.42 0.31 -10.04
CA ASP A 89 0.53 0.71 -11.08
C ASP A 89 1.50 1.81 -10.62
N GLY A 90 1.16 2.54 -9.55
CA GLY A 90 2.06 3.50 -8.90
C GLY A 90 3.11 2.86 -8.00
N GLU A 91 3.03 1.54 -7.76
CA GLU A 91 3.98 0.72 -7.00
C GLU A 91 4.32 1.23 -5.59
N TRP A 92 3.45 2.04 -4.99
CA TRP A 92 3.62 2.58 -3.63
C TRP A 92 3.79 1.48 -2.57
N PHE A 93 3.29 0.26 -2.85
CA PHE A 93 3.47 -0.92 -2.00
C PHE A 93 4.94 -1.28 -1.77
N ARG A 94 5.87 -0.87 -2.65
CA ARG A 94 7.30 -1.16 -2.51
C ARG A 94 7.95 -0.36 -1.38
N VAL A 95 7.39 0.76 -0.97
CA VAL A 95 7.97 1.64 0.04
C VAL A 95 7.95 0.95 1.41
N GLY A 96 9.10 0.87 2.06
CA GLY A 96 9.26 0.21 3.36
C GLY A 96 9.48 -1.32 3.29
N MET A 97 9.53 -1.90 2.08
CA MET A 97 9.85 -3.33 1.89
C MET A 97 11.36 -3.58 1.72
N ALA A 98 11.78 -4.82 1.92
CA ALA A 98 13.16 -5.24 1.68
C ALA A 98 13.58 -5.10 0.21
N GLU A 99 14.78 -4.53 -0.01
CA GLU A 99 15.37 -4.34 -1.34
C GLU A 99 15.58 -5.67 -2.09
N ASP A 100 15.92 -6.74 -1.37
CA ASP A 100 16.18 -8.08 -1.92
C ASP A 100 14.96 -8.70 -2.63
N ILE A 101 13.75 -8.20 -2.36
CA ILE A 101 12.52 -8.60 -3.05
C ILE A 101 11.91 -7.47 -3.88
N GLY A 102 12.70 -6.44 -4.21
CA GLY A 102 12.31 -5.31 -5.04
C GLY A 102 11.61 -4.17 -4.29
N GLY A 103 11.79 -4.09 -2.97
CA GLY A 103 11.32 -2.96 -2.17
C GLY A 103 12.18 -1.71 -2.29
N VAL A 104 11.67 -0.60 -1.75
CA VAL A 104 12.40 0.64 -1.50
C VAL A 104 12.52 0.80 0.01
N PRO A 105 13.69 0.53 0.62
CA PRO A 105 13.88 0.67 2.06
C PRO A 105 13.53 2.10 2.52
N ALA A 106 12.62 2.21 3.49
CA ALA A 106 12.19 3.49 4.02
C ALA A 106 11.85 3.36 5.52
N PRO A 107 11.97 4.45 6.30
CA PRO A 107 11.44 4.48 7.65
C PRO A 107 9.93 4.23 7.65
N ALA A 108 9.41 3.49 8.63
CA ALA A 108 7.98 3.18 8.72
C ALA A 108 7.08 4.43 8.70
N MET A 109 7.56 5.56 9.23
CA MET A 109 6.81 6.84 9.17
C MET A 109 6.59 7.34 7.74
N VAL A 110 7.50 7.06 6.80
CA VAL A 110 7.35 7.41 5.38
C VAL A 110 6.39 6.44 4.70
N GLU A 111 6.56 5.13 4.92
CA GLU A 111 5.63 4.09 4.43
C GLU A 111 4.19 4.41 4.83
N TRP A 112 3.95 4.69 6.12
CA TRP A 112 2.60 4.97 6.61
C TRP A 112 2.03 6.30 6.14
N ALA A 113 2.86 7.34 5.97
CA ALA A 113 2.40 8.61 5.41
C ALA A 113 1.87 8.45 3.98
N ILE A 114 2.48 7.59 3.17
CA ILE A 114 2.00 7.28 1.82
C ILE A 114 0.74 6.40 1.87
N ASN A 115 0.73 5.37 2.70
CA ASN A 115 -0.41 4.46 2.84
C ASN A 115 -1.68 5.16 3.38
N GLU A 116 -1.52 6.24 4.16
CA GLU A 116 -2.65 7.06 4.62
C GLU A 116 -3.51 7.56 3.46
N PHE A 117 -2.90 7.92 2.32
CA PHE A 117 -3.65 8.42 1.17
C PHE A 117 -4.60 7.36 0.59
N ALA A 118 -4.13 6.11 0.44
CA ALA A 118 -4.98 5.02 0.00
C ALA A 118 -6.07 4.69 1.01
N LEU A 119 -5.74 4.70 2.31
CA LEU A 119 -6.70 4.47 3.39
C LEU A 119 -7.80 5.54 3.43
N GLY A 120 -7.47 6.80 3.16
CA GLY A 120 -8.44 7.89 3.12
C GLY A 120 -9.27 7.94 1.84
N ALA A 121 -8.67 7.62 0.69
CA ALA A 121 -9.34 7.66 -0.61
C ALA A 121 -10.19 6.42 -0.89
N GLN A 122 -9.65 5.23 -0.65
CA GLN A 122 -10.29 3.95 -0.95
C GLN A 122 -9.66 2.84 -0.09
N PRO A 123 -10.05 2.70 1.19
CA PRO A 123 -9.37 1.80 2.12
C PRO A 123 -9.40 0.33 1.69
N ALA A 124 -10.44 -0.09 0.97
CA ALA A 124 -10.50 -1.44 0.41
C ALA A 124 -9.34 -1.69 -0.57
N ALA A 125 -8.89 -0.69 -1.35
CA ALA A 125 -7.76 -0.85 -2.26
C ALA A 125 -6.47 -1.15 -1.49
N PHE A 126 -6.21 -0.45 -0.38
CA PHE A 126 -5.09 -0.76 0.52
C PHE A 126 -5.15 -2.21 1.04
N ILE A 127 -6.33 -2.69 1.43
CA ILE A 127 -6.52 -4.08 1.90
C ILE A 127 -6.28 -5.10 0.79
N TYR A 128 -6.77 -4.87 -0.43
CA TYR A 128 -6.50 -5.75 -1.58
C TYR A 128 -5.00 -5.75 -1.97
N SER A 129 -4.26 -4.68 -1.66
CA SER A 129 -2.80 -4.58 -1.83
C SER A 129 -2.00 -5.27 -0.70
N ALA A 130 -2.60 -6.11 0.14
CA ALA A 130 -1.88 -6.80 1.22
C ALA A 130 -0.84 -7.83 0.74
N GLY A 131 -0.93 -8.28 -0.52
CA GLY A 131 -0.04 -9.27 -1.14
C GLY A 131 1.45 -9.00 -0.91
N PRO A 132 1.99 -7.87 -1.40
CA PRO A 132 3.38 -7.49 -1.22
C PRO A 132 3.84 -7.45 0.24
N LYS A 133 3.02 -6.93 1.17
CA LYS A 133 3.40 -6.89 2.59
C LYS A 133 3.47 -8.28 3.22
N MET A 134 2.59 -9.20 2.82
CA MET A 134 2.66 -10.59 3.26
C MET A 134 3.87 -11.32 2.68
N ALA A 135 4.28 -10.98 1.46
CA ALA A 135 5.52 -11.49 0.88
C ALA A 135 6.75 -10.99 1.66
N ASP A 136 6.80 -9.70 2.02
CA ASP A 136 7.88 -9.14 2.85
C ASP A 136 7.98 -9.82 4.23
N ILE A 137 6.84 -10.11 4.86
CA ILE A 137 6.79 -10.91 6.09
C ILE A 137 7.31 -12.33 5.85
N LEU A 138 6.86 -13.02 4.80
CA LEU A 138 7.32 -14.37 4.46
C LEU A 138 8.83 -14.39 4.19
N TYR A 139 9.36 -13.36 3.54
CA TYR A 139 10.79 -13.20 3.30
C TYR A 139 11.56 -13.07 4.62
N ALA A 140 11.08 -12.23 5.54
CA ALA A 140 11.75 -11.99 6.81
C ALA A 140 11.77 -13.21 7.75
N VAL A 141 10.70 -14.02 7.78
CA VAL A 141 10.56 -15.13 8.73
C VAL A 141 10.77 -16.52 8.11
N GLY A 142 10.79 -16.60 6.78
CA GLY A 142 10.87 -17.85 6.03
C GLY A 142 12.28 -18.44 5.97
N ASN A 143 12.36 -19.72 5.63
CA ASN A 143 13.61 -20.34 5.19
C ASN A 143 14.00 -19.89 3.77
N GLU A 144 15.19 -20.27 3.30
CA GLU A 144 15.72 -19.88 1.98
C GLU A 144 14.74 -20.18 0.82
N GLN A 145 14.06 -21.33 0.86
CA GLN A 145 13.09 -21.69 -0.17
C GLN A 145 11.83 -20.79 -0.12
N GLN A 146 11.37 -20.42 1.07
CA GLN A 146 10.24 -19.53 1.28
C GLN A 146 10.58 -18.07 0.94
N GLN A 147 11.82 -17.64 1.18
CA GLN A 147 12.32 -16.35 0.74
C GLN A 147 12.27 -16.24 -0.79
N HIS A 148 12.67 -17.30 -1.51
CA HIS A 148 12.50 -17.34 -2.96
C HIS A 148 11.03 -17.25 -3.39
N TRP A 149 10.11 -17.91 -2.66
CA TRP A 149 8.67 -17.79 -2.94
C TRP A 149 8.14 -16.39 -2.68
N ALA A 150 8.62 -15.70 -1.66
CA ALA A 150 8.27 -14.31 -1.41
C ALA A 150 8.69 -13.40 -2.58
N SER A 151 9.88 -13.60 -3.15
CA SER A 151 10.28 -12.87 -4.38
C SER A 151 9.33 -13.17 -5.55
N LEU A 152 8.88 -14.42 -5.71
CA LEU A 152 7.91 -14.79 -6.74
C LEU A 152 6.53 -14.16 -6.51
N MET A 153 6.09 -14.02 -5.25
CA MET A 153 4.84 -13.32 -4.92
C MET A 153 4.84 -11.89 -5.44
N ILE A 154 5.97 -11.19 -5.33
CA ILE A 154 6.13 -9.83 -5.86
C ILE A 154 6.19 -9.83 -7.39
N GLU A 155 7.00 -10.71 -7.99
CA GLU A 155 7.15 -10.80 -9.47
C GLU A 155 5.82 -11.12 -10.17
N ARG A 156 4.96 -11.91 -9.51
CA ARG A 156 3.73 -12.45 -10.08
C ARG A 156 2.47 -11.74 -9.59
N ASP A 157 2.62 -10.66 -8.84
CA ASP A 157 1.53 -9.88 -8.26
C ASP A 157 0.48 -10.74 -7.53
N TRP A 158 0.96 -11.55 -6.58
CA TRP A 158 0.07 -12.39 -5.77
C TRP A 158 -0.65 -11.56 -4.71
N CYS A 159 -1.97 -11.74 -4.64
CA CYS A 159 -2.75 -11.32 -3.48
C CYS A 159 -2.47 -12.23 -2.27
N ALA A 160 -2.78 -11.74 -1.07
CA ALA A 160 -2.64 -12.51 0.16
C ALA A 160 -3.79 -12.24 1.14
N THR A 161 -3.98 -13.16 2.10
CA THR A 161 -4.98 -13.05 3.16
C THR A 161 -4.38 -13.53 4.49
N MET A 162 -4.95 -13.07 5.61
CA MET A 162 -4.68 -13.61 6.93
C MET A 162 -5.92 -14.39 7.40
N VAL A 163 -5.75 -15.66 7.75
CA VAL A 163 -6.85 -16.56 8.07
C VAL A 163 -6.71 -17.05 9.52
N LEU A 164 -7.29 -16.29 10.45
CA LEU A 164 -7.22 -16.57 11.90
C LEU A 164 -8.59 -16.82 12.52
N THR A 165 -9.58 -15.99 12.18
CA THR A 165 -10.89 -15.98 12.83
C THR A 165 -11.72 -17.22 12.49
N GLU A 166 -12.33 -17.82 13.52
CA GLU A 166 -13.27 -18.94 13.45
C GLU A 166 -14.55 -18.58 14.24
N PRO A 167 -15.69 -19.30 14.09
CA PRO A 167 -16.94 -18.97 14.78
C PRO A 167 -16.82 -18.81 16.32
N ASP A 168 -15.88 -19.53 16.94
CA ASP A 168 -15.66 -19.54 18.39
C ASP A 168 -14.27 -18.97 18.79
N ALA A 169 -13.53 -18.36 17.86
CA ALA A 169 -12.21 -17.75 18.11
C ALA A 169 -12.02 -16.44 17.30
N GLY A 170 -12.04 -15.30 17.99
CA GLY A 170 -11.98 -13.95 17.42
C GLY A 170 -10.73 -13.16 17.79
#